data_AF-Q71I01-F1
#
_entry.id   AF-Q71I01-F1
#
_cell.length_a   1.000
_cell.length_b   1.000
_cell.length_c   1.000
_cell.angle_alpha   90.00
_cell.angle_beta   90.00
_cell.angle_gamma   90.00
#
_symmetry.space_group_name_H-M   'P 1'
#
loop_
_entity.id
_entity.type
_entity.pdbx_description
1 polymer ?
#
loop_
_entity_poly.entity_id
_entity_poly.type
_entity_poly.pdbx_seq_one_letter_code
_entity_poly.pdbx_strand_id
1 'polypeptide(L)'
;IAVNPKFDYSVVEVGDRRYVVGTDRLSAVAEILGWDSYKTVQHLKGTDMEYMVAKHPYIEGRDSLLMEAVYVTDDDGTGLVHTASGFGEDDYNTAMRY
;
A
#
# COMPACT_ATOMS: atom_id res chain seq x y z
N ILE A 1 3.62 -3.85 -5.89
CA ILE A 1 2.78 -2.92 -5.10
C ILE A 1 3.56 -1.62 -5.01
N ALA A 2 3.01 -0.54 -5.53
CA ALA A 2 3.64 0.78 -5.55
C ALA A 2 3.30 1.56 -4.28
N VAL A 3 4.31 2.19 -3.67
CA VAL A 3 4.21 3.05 -2.48
C VAL A 3 4.93 4.36 -2.74
N ASN A 4 4.42 5.48 -2.24
CA ASN A 4 5.07 6.78 -2.40
C ASN A 4 6.14 6.97 -1.30
N PRO A 5 7.42 7.19 -1.65
CA PRO A 5 8.49 7.36 -0.63
C PRO A 5 8.30 8.59 0.26
N LYS A 6 7.49 9.57 -0.17
CA LYS A 6 7.22 10.78 0.61
C LYS A 6 6.07 10.62 1.60
N PHE A 7 5.31 9.54 1.53
CA PHE A 7 4.12 9.34 2.34
C PHE A 7 4.43 8.60 3.64
N ASP A 8 3.60 8.87 4.65
CA ASP A 8 3.50 8.10 5.86
C ASP A 8 2.39 7.06 5.73
N TYR A 9 2.65 5.85 6.22
CA TYR A 9 1.72 4.73 6.23
C TYR A 9 1.46 4.31 7.67
N SER A 10 0.23 3.91 7.93
CA SER A 10 -0.23 3.46 9.25
C SER A 10 -0.54 1.97 9.21
N VAL A 11 0.05 1.22 10.14
CA VAL A 11 -0.39 -0.14 10.45
C VAL A 11 -1.53 -0.03 11.45
N VAL A 12 -2.71 -0.49 11.06
CA VAL A 12 -3.95 -0.28 11.79
C VAL A 12 -4.57 -1.62 12.16
N GLU A 13 -4.86 -1.79 13.43
CA GLU A 13 -5.55 -2.95 13.98
C GLU A 13 -7.07 -2.70 13.97
N VAL A 14 -7.81 -3.63 13.36
CA VAL A 14 -9.26 -3.61 13.23
C VAL A 14 -9.76 -5.01 13.57
N GLY A 15 -10.36 -5.18 14.75
CA GLY A 15 -10.70 -6.50 15.29
C GLY A 15 -9.45 -7.35 15.49
N ASP A 16 -9.38 -8.50 14.83
CA ASP A 16 -8.27 -9.47 14.88
C ASP A 16 -7.26 -9.31 13.73
N ARG A 17 -7.45 -8.31 12.87
CA ARG A 17 -6.64 -8.10 11.66
C ARG A 17 -5.84 -6.81 11.73
N ARG A 18 -4.72 -6.80 11.00
CA ARG A 18 -3.92 -5.61 10.75
C ARG A 18 -3.91 -5.27 9.27
N TYR A 19 -4.04 -3.98 8.99
CA TYR A 19 -4.01 -3.42 7.65
C TYR A 19 -2.91 -2.37 7.56
N VAL A 20 -2.37 -2.17 6.38
CA VAL A 20 -1.49 -1.04 6.07
C VAL A 20 -2.26 -0.10 5.15
N VAL A 21 -2.34 1.17 5.52
CA VAL A 21 -3.04 2.21 4.76
C VAL A 21 -2.18 3.47 4.77
N GLY A 22 -2.18 4.25 3.69
CA GLY A 22 -1.63 5.60 3.70
C GLY A 22 -2.27 6.40 4.83
N THR A 23 -1.48 7.06 5.65
CA THR A 23 -1.95 7.69 6.90
C THR A 23 -3.03 8.73 6.61
N ASP A 24 -2.86 9.53 5.54
CA ASP A 24 -3.84 10.54 5.12
C ASP A 24 -5.10 9.92 4.49
N ARG A 25 -5.04 8.65 4.06
CA ARG A 25 -6.19 7.89 3.53
C ARG A 25 -6.97 7.14 4.62
N LEU A 26 -6.43 7.04 5.84
CA LEU A 26 -6.98 6.17 6.87
C LEU A 26 -8.45 6.50 7.19
N SER A 27 -8.79 7.77 7.36
CA SER A 27 -10.17 8.17 7.66
C SER A 27 -11.14 7.77 6.54
N ALA A 28 -10.76 8.03 5.28
CA ALA A 28 -11.60 7.69 4.13
C ALA A 28 -11.78 6.18 3.97
N VAL A 29 -10.69 5.41 4.15
CA VAL A 29 -10.73 3.94 4.09
C VAL A 29 -11.58 3.36 5.22
N ALA A 30 -11.44 3.87 6.44
CA ALA A 30 -12.23 3.42 7.59
C ALA A 30 -13.73 3.67 7.37
N GLU A 31 -14.10 4.84 6.82
CA GLU A 31 -15.50 5.15 6.48
C GLU A 31 -16.06 4.21 5.40
N ILE A 32 -15.35 4.04 4.28
CA ILE A 32 -15.78 3.19 3.16
C ILE A 32 -15.92 1.73 3.59
N LEU A 33 -15.02 1.23 4.43
CA LEU A 33 -15.02 -0.15 4.90
C LEU A 33 -15.90 -0.37 6.15
N GLY A 34 -16.54 0.68 6.68
CA GLY A 34 -17.41 0.59 7.85
C GLY A 34 -16.68 0.17 9.13
N TRP A 35 -15.45 0.67 9.34
CA TRP A 35 -14.68 0.39 10.55
C TRP A 35 -15.16 1.26 11.72
N ASP A 36 -16.04 0.71 12.55
CA ASP A 36 -16.56 1.39 13.75
C ASP A 36 -15.47 1.71 14.79
N SER A 37 -14.41 0.88 14.84
CA SER A 37 -13.27 1.07 15.74
C SER A 37 -12.00 0.51 15.11
N TYR A 38 -10.93 1.28 15.19
CA TYR A 38 -9.61 0.89 14.75
C TYR A 38 -8.53 1.59 15.58
N LYS A 39 -7.34 1.00 15.62
CA LYS A 39 -6.20 1.54 16.36
C LYS A 39 -4.94 1.50 15.50
N THR A 40 -4.31 2.65 15.30
CA THR A 40 -2.96 2.68 14.73
C THR A 40 -1.97 2.13 15.75
N VAL A 41 -1.22 1.10 15.35
CA VAL A 41 -0.24 0.40 16.20
C VAL A 41 1.21 0.69 15.79
N GLN A 42 1.42 1.18 14.57
CA GLN A 42 2.73 1.53 14.04
C GLN A 42 2.60 2.51 12.88
N HIS A 43 3.63 3.34 12.69
CA HIS A 43 3.82 4.15 11.48
C HIS A 43 5.04 3.65 10.70
N LEU A 44 4.98 3.77 9.38
CA LEU A 44 6.04 3.44 8.42
C LEU A 44 6.19 4.60 7.45
N LYS A 45 7.41 4.92 7.04
CA LYS A 45 7.64 5.73 5.84
C LYS A 45 7.49 4.86 4.59
N GLY A 46 7.10 5.45 3.46
CA GLY A 46 7.10 4.76 2.18
C GLY A 46 8.45 4.09 1.87
N THR A 47 9.55 4.77 2.20
CA THR A 47 10.93 4.28 2.07
C THR A 47 11.23 3.06 2.94
N ASP A 48 10.56 2.90 4.08
CA ASP A 48 10.77 1.75 4.95
C ASP A 48 10.23 0.45 4.33
N MET A 49 9.32 0.57 3.35
CA MET A 49 8.66 -0.55 2.69
C MET A 49 9.33 -0.99 1.39
N GLU A 50 10.33 -0.27 0.91
CA GLU A 50 11.04 -0.64 -0.32
C GLU A 50 11.65 -2.05 -0.17
N TYR A 51 11.50 -2.89 -1.20
CA TYR A 51 11.93 -4.29 -1.23
C TYR A 51 11.25 -5.23 -0.21
N MET A 52 10.27 -4.77 0.56
CA MET A 52 9.41 -5.70 1.29
C MET A 52 8.65 -6.60 0.31
N VAL A 53 8.36 -7.82 0.75
CA VAL A 53 7.58 -8.79 -0.02
C VAL A 53 6.26 -9.05 0.66
N ALA A 54 5.18 -9.01 -0.13
CA ALA A 54 3.86 -9.44 0.27
C ALA A 54 3.48 -10.72 -0.48
N LYS A 55 2.85 -11.66 0.21
CA LYS A 55 2.30 -12.86 -0.43
C LYS A 55 1.19 -12.45 -1.41
N HIS A 56 1.23 -12.97 -2.63
CA HIS A 56 0.15 -12.74 -3.58
C HIS A 56 -1.17 -13.36 -3.08
N PRO A 57 -2.33 -12.67 -3.19
CA PRO A 57 -3.57 -13.08 -2.51
C PRO A 57 -4.13 -14.43 -2.97
N TYR A 58 -3.87 -14.87 -4.21
CA TYR A 58 -4.41 -16.12 -4.76
C TYR A 58 -3.44 -16.95 -5.61
N ILE A 59 -2.21 -16.47 -5.86
CA ILE A 59 -1.22 -17.23 -6.63
C ILE A 59 -0.21 -17.76 -5.63
N GLU A 60 -0.26 -19.06 -5.38
CA GLU A 60 0.65 -19.70 -4.42
C GLU A 60 2.11 -19.63 -4.90
N GLY A 61 3.02 -19.41 -3.95
CA GLY A 61 4.46 -19.30 -4.24
C GLY A 61 4.90 -18.03 -4.97
N ARG A 62 3.98 -17.08 -5.24
CA ARG A 62 4.32 -15.79 -5.84
C ARG A 62 4.39 -14.69 -4.79
N ASP A 63 5.54 -14.04 -4.72
CA ASP A 63 5.72 -12.82 -3.95
C ASP A 63 5.41 -11.57 -4.78
N SER A 64 4.94 -10.52 -4.12
CA SER A 64 4.69 -9.20 -4.66
C SER A 64 5.63 -8.22 -4.00
N LEU A 65 6.56 -7.67 -4.78
CA LEU A 65 7.52 -6.67 -4.33
C LEU A 65 6.83 -5.32 -4.05
N LEU A 66 7.22 -4.67 -2.97
CA LEU A 66 6.90 -3.28 -2.70
C LEU A 66 7.97 -2.38 -3.34
N MET A 67 7.53 -1.44 -4.17
CA MET A 67 8.37 -0.60 -5.03
C MET A 67 8.02 0.87 -4.83
N GLU A 68 9.03 1.75 -4.85
CA GLU A 68 8.83 3.19 -4.74
C GLU A 68 8.31 3.81 -6.04
N ALA A 69 7.24 4.59 -5.91
CA ALA A 69 6.50 5.17 -7.01
C ALA A 69 5.96 6.54 -6.65
N VAL A 70 6.53 7.59 -7.26
CA VAL A 70 6.12 8.99 -7.01
C VAL A 70 4.80 9.37 -7.67
N TYR A 71 4.26 8.52 -8.55
CA TYR A 71 2.95 8.72 -9.17
C TYR A 71 1.79 8.37 -8.23
N VAL A 72 2.06 7.67 -7.12
CA VAL A 72 1.04 7.35 -6.12
C VAL A 72 0.63 8.62 -5.37
N THR A 73 -0.65 8.95 -5.38
CA THR A 73 -1.23 10.12 -4.73
C THR A 73 -2.06 9.73 -3.50
N ASP A 74 -2.44 10.72 -2.69
CA ASP A 74 -3.25 10.59 -1.47
C ASP A 74 -4.68 11.10 -1.64
N ASP A 75 -5.12 11.32 -2.88
CA ASP A 75 -6.47 11.76 -3.24
C ASP A 75 -7.46 10.59 -3.39
N ASP A 76 -7.00 9.41 -3.77
CA ASP A 76 -7.83 8.22 -3.97
C ASP A 76 -7.23 6.92 -3.40
N GLY A 77 -8.09 5.92 -3.22
CA GLY A 77 -7.74 4.58 -2.78
C GLY A 77 -7.16 4.54 -1.36
N THR A 78 -6.23 3.62 -1.16
CA THR A 78 -5.60 3.33 0.13
C THR A 78 -4.22 3.97 0.29
N GLY A 79 -3.70 4.63 -0.74
CA GLY A 79 -2.29 5.05 -0.81
C GLY A 79 -1.29 3.91 -1.13
N LEU A 80 -1.77 2.69 -1.37
CA LEU A 80 -1.00 1.57 -1.91
C LEU A 80 -1.61 1.13 -3.24
N VAL A 81 -0.80 1.11 -4.30
CA VAL A 81 -1.29 0.82 -5.66
C VAL A 81 -0.85 -0.56 -6.11
N HIS A 82 -1.80 -1.38 -6.57
CA HIS A 82 -1.47 -2.63 -7.24
C HIS A 82 -0.80 -2.34 -8.58
N THR A 83 0.28 -3.07 -8.90
CA THR A 83 1.07 -2.84 -10.11
C THR A 83 0.95 -4.03 -11.07
N ALA A 84 0.52 -3.76 -12.30
CA ALA A 84 0.42 -4.72 -13.40
C ALA A 84 1.16 -4.18 -14.64
N SER A 85 2.49 -4.37 -14.69
CA SER A 85 3.41 -3.75 -15.67
C SER A 85 3.10 -4.00 -17.15
N GLY A 86 2.29 -5.01 -17.48
CA GLY A 86 1.81 -5.25 -18.85
C GLY A 86 0.61 -4.37 -19.26
N PHE A 87 0.02 -3.59 -18.36
CA PHE A 87 -1.28 -2.95 -18.54
C PHE A 87 -1.32 -1.46 -18.16
N GLY A 88 -0.19 -0.86 -17.74
CA GLY A 88 -0.11 0.55 -17.40
C GLY A 88 1.30 1.11 -17.61
N GLU A 89 1.40 2.33 -18.15
CA GLU A 89 2.68 2.98 -18.43
C GLU A 89 3.47 3.27 -17.15
N ASP A 90 2.82 3.82 -16.12
CA ASP A 90 3.46 4.11 -14.83
C ASP A 90 3.92 2.84 -14.10
N ASP A 91 3.13 1.77 -14.19
CA ASP A 91 3.46 0.45 -13.65
C ASP A 91 4.64 -0.17 -14.39
N TYR A 92 4.68 -0.07 -15.72
CA TYR A 92 5.79 -0.53 -16.54
C TYR A 92 7.06 0.23 -16.19
N ASN A 93 7.01 1.57 -16.19
CA ASN A 93 8.15 2.43 -15.89
C ASN A 93 8.68 2.21 -14.47
N THR A 94 7.80 1.90 -13.52
CA THR A 94 8.22 1.56 -12.15
C THR A 94 8.85 0.19 -12.10
N ALA A 95 8.22 -0.84 -12.68
CA ALA A 95 8.76 -2.19 -12.68
C ALA A 95 10.12 -2.29 -13.39
N MET A 96 10.37 -1.50 -14.44
CA MET A 96 11.67 -1.47 -15.13
C MET A 96 12.84 -0.96 -14.28
N ARG A 97 12.56 -0.29 -13.14
CA ARG A 97 13.59 0.20 -12.21
C ARG A 97 14.01 -0.84 -11.15
N TYR A 98 13.31 -1.97 -11.07
CA TYR A 98 13.49 -3.04 -10.08
C TYR A 98 13.79 -4.38 -10.75
#